data_AF-R6BS66-F1
#
_entry.id   AF-R6BS66-F1
#
_cell.length_a   1.000
_cell.length_b   1.000
_cell.length_c   1.000
_cell.angle_alpha   90.00
_cell.angle_beta   90.00
_cell.angle_gamma   90.00
#
_symmetry.space_group_name_H-M   'P 1'
#
loop_
_entity.id
_entity.type
_entity.pdbx_description
1 polymer ?
#
loop_
_entity_poly.entity_id
_entity_poly.type
_entity_poly.pdbx_seq_one_letter_code
_entity_poly.pdbx_strand_id
1 'polypeptide(L)'
;MQYADKTVVLTYSKTAQGVIGSEIQGEDGVIRIPRISNLVDMTFTPLNGEERLLTGPEEKYRQMSYEMAFFKRFIEEPNRYRPYYQYVSNLALNVSRVMKQAREKAGIFFE
;
A
#
# COMPACT_ATOMS: atom_id res chain seq x y z
N MET A 1 14.05 -3.66 1.76
CA MET A 1 13.81 -4.17 0.40
C MET A 1 14.43 -3.20 -0.58
N GLN A 2 15.12 -3.69 -1.60
CA GLN A 2 15.77 -2.86 -2.61
C GLN A 2 15.01 -2.96 -3.93
N TYR A 3 14.55 -1.83 -4.44
CA TYR A 3 13.99 -1.68 -5.77
C TYR A 3 15.02 -0.96 -6.65
N ALA A 4 14.84 -0.99 -7.97
CA ALA A 4 15.79 -0.37 -8.90
C ALA A 4 15.96 1.15 -8.65
N ASP A 5 14.91 1.80 -8.16
CA ASP A 5 14.80 3.26 -8.03
C ASP A 5 14.67 3.74 -6.58
N LYS A 6 14.49 2.83 -5.60
CA LYS A 6 14.22 3.20 -4.21
C LYS A 6 14.53 2.10 -3.21
N THR A 7 14.75 2.51 -1.96
CA THR A 7 14.80 1.61 -0.81
C THR A 7 13.48 1.67 -0.05
N VAL A 8 12.96 0.52 0.37
CA VAL A 8 11.76 0.43 1.20
C VAL A 8 12.08 -0.34 2.48
N VAL A 9 11.74 0.24 3.62
CA VAL A 9 11.82 -0.41 4.94
C VAL A 9 10.41 -0.58 5.48
N LEU A 10 10.10 -1.79 5.95
CA LEU A 10 8.82 -2.09 6.57
C LEU A 10 9.08 -2.67 7.96
N THR A 11 8.38 -2.11 8.95
CA THR A 11 8.45 -2.58 10.34
C THR A 11 7.04 -2.92 10.79
N TYR A 12 6.85 -4.15 11.26
CA TYR A 12 5.58 -4.64 11.79
C TYR A 12 5.80 -5.27 13.15
N SER A 13 4.86 -5.06 14.06
CA SER A 13 4.85 -5.72 15.36
C SER A 13 3.42 -6.04 15.78
N LYS A 14 3.26 -7.16 16.48
CA LYS A 14 1.99 -7.54 17.13
C LYS A 14 1.88 -6.97 18.55
N THR A 15 2.99 -6.55 19.15
CA THR A 15 3.07 -6.11 20.55
C THR A 15 3.42 -4.63 20.69
N ALA A 16 4.08 -4.06 19.69
CA ALA A 16 4.47 -2.66 19.65
C ALA A 16 3.64 -1.92 18.59
N GLN A 17 3.23 -0.70 18.92
CA GLN A 17 2.52 0.19 18.01
C GLN A 17 3.50 1.21 17.43
N GLY A 18 3.63 1.24 16.10
CA GLY A 18 4.31 2.36 15.42
C GLY A 18 3.43 3.62 15.48
N VAL A 19 4.04 4.78 15.74
CA VAL A 19 3.31 6.06 15.87
C VAL A 19 3.41 6.98 14.65
N ILE A 20 4.39 6.78 13.77
CA ILE A 20 4.67 7.67 12.63
C ILE A 20 3.72 7.41 11.45
N GLY A 21 3.30 6.15 11.26
CA GLY A 21 2.58 5.71 10.06
C GLY A 21 3.52 5.27 8.95
N SER A 22 3.09 5.38 7.70
CA SER A 22 3.94 5.16 6.52
C SER A 22 4.39 6.49 5.93
N GLU A 23 5.59 6.54 5.36
CA GLU A 23 6.13 7.73 4.72
C GLU A 23 6.70 7.40 3.34
N ILE A 24 6.50 8.33 2.40
CA ILE A 24 7.20 8.35 1.11
C ILE A 24 8.03 9.62 1.11
N GLN A 25 9.35 9.46 1.13
CA GLN A 25 10.31 10.55 1.22
C GLN A 25 11.03 10.72 -0.12
N GLY A 26 11.15 11.96 -0.59
CA GLY A 26 11.86 12.32 -1.81
C GLY A 26 12.46 13.71 -1.72
N GLU A 27 13.10 14.15 -2.81
CA GLU A 27 13.82 15.43 -2.86
C GLU A 27 12.89 16.64 -2.62
N ASP A 28 11.64 16.55 -3.04
CA ASP A 28 10.66 17.63 -2.93
C ASP A 28 9.92 17.67 -1.58
N GLY A 29 10.10 16.65 -0.72
CA GLY A 29 9.44 16.56 0.57
C GLY A 29 8.95 15.16 0.92
N VAL A 30 7.96 15.10 1.82
CA VAL A 30 7.46 13.86 2.42
C VAL A 30 5.95 13.76 2.31
N ILE A 31 5.46 12.61 1.84
CA ILE A 31 4.06 12.22 2.00
C ILE A 31 3.96 11.34 3.25
N ARG A 32 3.13 11.72 4.21
CA ARG A 32 2.80 10.90 5.38
C ARG A 32 1.42 10.27 5.20
N ILE A 33 1.34 8.97 5.47
CA ILE A 33 0.13 8.16 5.43
C ILE A 33 -0.07 7.59 6.85
N PRO A 34 -0.91 8.22 7.69
CA PRO A 34 -1.06 7.82 9.09
C PRO A 34 -1.48 6.36 9.24
N ARG A 35 -2.40 5.89 8.38
CA ARG A 35 -2.87 4.51 8.34
C ARG A 35 -2.99 4.03 6.91
N ILE A 36 -2.09 3.14 6.50
CA ILE A 36 -2.06 2.58 5.15
C ILE A 36 -3.34 1.79 4.79
N SER A 37 -4.11 1.35 5.79
CA SER A 37 -5.32 0.55 5.60
C SER A 37 -6.56 1.34 5.18
N ASN A 38 -6.55 2.66 5.33
CA ASN A 38 -7.70 3.51 4.98
C ASN A 38 -7.31 4.77 4.19
N LEU A 39 -6.03 5.15 4.10
CA LEU A 39 -5.56 6.24 3.22
C LEU A 39 -6.28 7.58 3.44
N VAL A 40 -6.80 7.84 4.64
CA VAL A 40 -7.35 9.14 5.05
C VAL A 40 -6.30 9.92 5.82
N ASP A 41 -6.53 11.24 5.91
CA ASP A 41 -5.66 12.17 6.62
C ASP A 41 -4.19 12.14 6.14
N MET A 42 -3.97 11.75 4.89
CA MET A 42 -2.65 11.82 4.27
C MET A 42 -2.21 13.28 4.17
N THR A 43 -0.94 13.53 4.44
CA THR A 43 -0.35 14.87 4.36
C THR A 43 0.84 14.89 3.41
N PHE A 44 1.11 16.06 2.84
CA PHE A 44 2.35 16.35 2.13
C PHE A 44 3.05 17.52 2.80
N THR A 45 4.32 17.35 3.11
CA THR A 45 5.17 18.41 3.66
C THR A 45 6.30 18.67 2.67
N PRO A 46 6.30 19.81 1.96
CA PRO A 46 7.40 20.19 1.07
C PRO A 46 8.70 20.43 1.87
N LEU A 47 9.87 20.28 1.23
CA LEU A 47 11.19 20.45 1.88
C LEU A 47 11.32 21.73 2.73
N ASN A 48 10.74 22.84 2.26
CA ASN A 48 10.76 24.15 2.94
C ASN A 48 9.35 24.77 3.08
N GLY A 49 8.33 23.92 3.19
CA GLY A 49 6.94 24.35 3.22
C GLY A 49 6.19 23.83 4.44
N GLU A 50 4.97 24.32 4.60
CA GLU A 50 4.06 23.82 5.62
C GLU A 50 3.37 22.53 5.18
N GLU A 51 3.06 21.70 6.17
CA GLU A 51 2.28 20.47 5.96
C GLU A 51 0.89 20.83 5.41
N ARG A 52 0.48 20.13 4.34
CA ARG A 52 -0.86 20.26 3.75
C ARG A 52 -1.58 18.93 3.70
N LEU A 53 -2.89 18.96 3.98
CA LEU A 53 -3.76 17.80 3.87
C LEU A 53 -3.98 17.44 2.39
N LEU A 54 -3.81 16.16 2.05
CA LEU A 54 -4.08 15.62 0.72
C LEU A 54 -5.46 14.98 0.62
N THR A 55 -5.94 14.39 1.71
CA THR A 55 -7.19 13.63 1.76
C THR A 55 -7.98 13.97 3.02
N GLY A 56 -9.29 14.16 2.88
CA GLY A 56 -10.20 14.31 4.01
C GLY A 56 -10.71 12.97 4.56
N PRO A 57 -11.56 13.02 5.59
CA PRO A 57 -12.21 11.83 6.12
C PRO A 57 -13.12 11.17 5.08
N GLU A 58 -13.10 9.84 5.04
CA GLU A 58 -13.96 9.06 4.16
C GLU A 58 -14.50 7.82 4.90
N GLU A 59 -15.78 7.54 4.69
CA GLU A 59 -16.43 6.35 5.20
C GLU A 59 -15.83 5.08 4.60
N LYS A 60 -15.52 4.09 5.45
CA LYS A 60 -14.84 2.85 5.04
C LYS A 60 -15.53 2.11 3.88
N TYR A 61 -16.86 2.12 3.83
CA TYR A 61 -17.59 1.45 2.74
C TYR A 61 -17.36 2.11 1.38
N ARG A 62 -17.10 3.43 1.35
CA ARG A 62 -16.75 4.16 0.11
C ARG A 62 -15.36 3.78 -0.37
N GLN A 63 -14.40 3.64 0.55
CA GLN A 63 -13.05 3.16 0.23
C GLN A 63 -13.09 1.77 -0.42
N MET A 64 -13.87 0.85 0.16
CA MET A 64 -14.05 -0.50 -0.40
C MET A 64 -14.83 -0.52 -1.71
N SER A 65 -15.63 0.52 -2.00
CA SER A 65 -16.42 0.58 -3.25
C SER A 65 -15.54 0.66 -4.50
N TYR A 66 -14.34 1.24 -4.39
CA TYR A 66 -13.38 1.31 -5.49
C TYR A 66 -12.87 -0.08 -5.89
N GLU A 67 -12.55 -0.94 -4.92
CA GLU A 67 -12.16 -2.33 -5.17
C GLU A 67 -13.31 -3.12 -5.81
N MET A 68 -14.54 -2.94 -5.30
CA MET A 68 -15.74 -3.56 -5.85
C MET A 68 -16.02 -3.13 -7.30
N ALA A 69 -15.83 -1.85 -7.63
CA ALA A 69 -15.99 -1.35 -8.99
C ALA A 69 -15.00 -2.01 -9.97
N PHE A 70 -13.75 -2.24 -9.54
CA PHE A 70 -12.78 -2.99 -10.34
C PHE A 70 -13.13 -4.47 -10.48
N PHE A 71 -13.61 -5.09 -9.39
CA PHE A 71 -14.07 -6.48 -9.43
C PHE A 71 -15.20 -6.66 -10.46
N LYS A 72 -16.20 -5.76 -10.44
CA LYS A 72 -17.28 -5.72 -11.43
C LYS A 72 -16.74 -5.60 -12.87
N ARG A 73 -15.79 -4.68 -13.11
CA ARG A 73 -15.16 -4.48 -14.43
C ARG A 73 -14.42 -5.72 -14.95
N PHE A 74 -13.78 -6.48 -14.08
CA PHE A 74 -13.13 -7.74 -14.49
C PHE A 74 -14.13 -8.79 -14.99
N ILE A 75 -15.36 -8.78 -14.47
CA ILE A 75 -16.42 -9.70 -14.87
C ILE A 75 -17.16 -9.21 -16.12
N GLU A 76 -17.54 -7.93 -16.15
CA GLU A 76 -18.38 -7.37 -17.22
C GLU A 76 -17.60 -7.00 -18.48
N GLU A 77 -16.33 -6.59 -18.34
CA GLU A 77 -15.48 -6.14 -19.44
C GLU A 77 -14.16 -6.94 -19.52
N PRO A 78 -14.20 -8.29 -19.54
CA PRO A 78 -13.04 -9.13 -19.32
C PRO A 78 -11.95 -8.95 -20.37
N ASN A 79 -12.31 -8.73 -21.64
CA ASN A 79 -11.32 -8.52 -22.71
C ASN A 79 -10.59 -7.17 -22.57
N ARG A 80 -11.30 -6.12 -22.16
CA ARG A 80 -10.74 -4.78 -21.96
C ARG A 80 -9.79 -4.76 -20.77
N TYR A 81 -10.16 -5.43 -19.68
CA TYR A 81 -9.40 -5.41 -18.42
C TYR A 81 -8.45 -6.60 -18.25
N ARG A 82 -8.39 -7.56 -19.18
CA ARG A 82 -7.49 -8.73 -19.10
C ARG A 82 -6.03 -8.36 -18.79
N PRO A 83 -5.39 -7.36 -19.43
CA PRO A 83 -4.02 -6.99 -19.10
C PRO A 83 -3.88 -6.51 -17.65
N TYR A 84 -4.83 -5.71 -17.17
CA TYR A 84 -4.80 -5.20 -15.80
C TYR A 84 -5.07 -6.30 -14.78
N TYR A 85 -6.00 -7.22 -15.07
CA TYR A 85 -6.25 -8.40 -14.25
C TYR A 85 -4.98 -9.25 -14.10
N GLN A 86 -4.30 -9.56 -15.20
CA GLN A 86 -3.03 -10.29 -15.19
C GLN A 86 -1.96 -9.58 -14.36
N TYR A 87 -1.85 -8.26 -14.48
CA TYR A 87 -0.93 -7.45 -13.69
C TYR A 87 -1.20 -7.60 -12.18
N VAL A 88 -2.45 -7.39 -11.73
CA VAL A 88 -2.78 -7.48 -10.29
C VAL A 88 -2.68 -8.91 -9.75
N SER A 89 -2.97 -9.93 -10.56
CA SER A 89 -2.75 -11.34 -10.17
C SER A 89 -1.27 -11.64 -9.97
N ASN A 90 -0.40 -11.15 -10.87
CA ASN A 90 1.05 -11.32 -10.73
C ASN A 90 1.59 -10.55 -9.52
N LEU A 91 1.07 -9.34 -9.27
CA LEU A 91 1.43 -8.55 -8.09
C LEU A 91 1.06 -9.29 -6.80
N ALA A 92 -0.15 -9.85 -6.71
CA ALA A 92 -0.60 -10.63 -5.57
C ALA A 92 0.32 -11.84 -5.31
N LEU A 93 0.67 -12.61 -6.36
CA LEU A 93 1.59 -13.74 -6.25
C LEU A 93 2.98 -13.31 -5.76
N ASN A 94 3.51 -12.20 -6.26
CA ASN A 94 4.81 -11.68 -5.85
C ASN A 94 4.80 -11.23 -4.38
N VAL A 95 3.74 -10.56 -3.93
CA VAL A 95 3.57 -10.20 -2.52
C VAL A 95 3.53 -11.45 -1.65
N SER A 96 2.74 -12.47 -2.02
CA SER A 96 2.69 -13.73 -1.28
C SER A 96 4.06 -14.43 -1.19
N ARG A 97 4.85 -14.40 -2.27
CA ARG A 97 6.21 -14.95 -2.28
C ARG A 97 7.14 -14.18 -1.34
N VAL A 98 7.12 -12.85 -1.37
CA VAL A 98 7.93 -12.02 -0.46
C VAL A 98 7.54 -12.25 0.99
N MET A 99 6.24 -12.32 1.29
CA MET A 99 5.76 -12.60 2.65
C MET A 99 6.17 -14.00 3.13
N LYS A 100 6.13 -15.02 2.25
CA LYS A 100 6.65 -16.36 2.54
C LYS A 100 8.14 -16.30 2.88
N GLN A 101 8.95 -15.66 2.04
CA GLN A 101 10.39 -15.53 2.28
C GLN A 101 10.69 -14.79 3.59
N ALA A 102 9.96 -13.72 3.89
CA ALA A 102 10.13 -12.95 5.11
C ALA A 102 9.85 -13.81 6.36
N ARG A 103 8.74 -14.57 6.37
CA ARG A 103 8.41 -15.44 7.51
C ARG A 103 9.41 -16.59 7.67
N GLU A 104 9.88 -17.20 6.59
CA GLU A 104 10.82 -18.33 6.63
C GLU A 104 12.19 -17.87 7.14
N LYS A 105 12.66 -16.69 6.72
CA LYS A 105 13.87 -16.06 7.25
C LYS A 105 13.76 -15.72 8.75
N ALA A 106 12.55 -15.50 9.25
CA ALA A 106 12.26 -15.32 10.67
C ALA A 106 12.04 -16.65 11.43
N GLY A 107 12.22 -17.81 10.77
CA GLY A 107 12.04 -19.13 11.37
C GLY A 107 10.58 -19.56 11.54
N ILE A 108 9.63 -18.91 10.84
CA ILE A 108 8.19 -19.18 10.95
C ILE A 108 7.72 -20.01 9.75
N PHE A 109 7.25 -21.23 10.05
CA PHE A 109 6.77 -22.21 9.09
C PHE A 109 5.32 -22.62 9.38
N PHE A 110 4.56 -22.91 8.32
CA PHE A 110 3.20 -23.41 8.38
C PHE A 110 3.13 -24.66 7.49
N GLU A 111 2.32 -25.64 7.89
CA GLU A 111 2.05 -26.88 7.14
C GLU A 111 1.20 -26.63 5.88
#